data_AF-A0A7C9CM54-F1
#
_entry.id   AF-A0A7C9CM54-F1
#
_cell.length_a   1.000
_cell.length_b   1.000
_cell.length_c   1.000
_cell.angle_alpha   90.00
_cell.angle_beta   90.00
_cell.angle_gamma   90.00
#
_symmetry.space_group_name_H-M   'P 1'
#
loop_
_entity.id
_entity.type
_entity.pdbx_description
1 polymer ?
#
loop_
_entity_poly.entity_id
_entity_poly.type
_entity_poly.pdbx_seq_one_letter_code
_entity_poly.pdbx_strand_id
1 'polypeptide(L)'
;ADAVSSMVYEANARIRDPVYGCAGAICQLQKQVSDLQAELAKARAEIVNMQCQQANLLALICMEVTQSQDQVMAPPSNEDTYETTTGNSFLNFYDDSNNLNSLWEPLWT
;
A
#
# COMPACT_ATOMS: atom_id res chain seq x y z
N ALA A 1 -38.25 15.16 -16.47
CA ALA A 1 -37.28 15.13 -17.58
C ALA A 1 -36.34 13.93 -17.46
N ASP A 2 -35.73 13.70 -16.29
CA ASP A 2 -34.76 12.60 -16.09
C ASP A 2 -35.31 11.20 -16.39
N ALA A 3 -36.51 10.87 -15.87
CA ALA A 3 -37.15 9.58 -16.15
C ALA A 3 -37.37 9.30 -17.66
N VAL A 4 -37.68 10.33 -18.45
CA VAL A 4 -37.85 10.17 -19.91
C VAL A 4 -36.50 9.90 -20.56
N SER A 5 -35.45 10.61 -20.15
CA SER A 5 -34.08 10.35 -20.61
C SER A 5 -33.61 8.94 -20.27
N SER A 6 -33.90 8.45 -19.06
CA SER A 6 -33.59 7.07 -18.64
C SER A 6 -34.31 6.03 -19.50
N MET A 7 -35.62 6.19 -19.74
CA MET A 7 -36.38 5.27 -20.60
C MET A 7 -35.83 5.25 -22.04
N VAL A 8 -35.49 6.41 -22.59
CA VAL A 8 -34.91 6.51 -23.95
C VAL A 8 -33.54 5.82 -23.99
N TYR A 9 -32.71 6.00 -22.96
CA TYR A 9 -31.42 5.30 -22.87
C TYR A 9 -31.60 3.78 -22.82
N GLU A 10 -32.49 3.28 -21.95
CA GLU A 10 -32.76 1.85 -21.80
C GLU A 10 -33.32 1.22 -23.09
N ALA A 11 -34.28 1.90 -23.74
CA ALA A 11 -34.84 1.45 -25.00
C ALA A 11 -33.76 1.38 -26.09
N ASN A 12 -32.93 2.41 -26.22
CA ASN A 12 -31.82 2.43 -27.16
C ASN A 12 -30.78 1.32 -26.86
N ALA A 13 -30.52 1.04 -25.58
CA ALA A 13 -29.63 -0.05 -25.20
C ALA A 13 -30.21 -1.41 -25.63
N ARG A 14 -31.51 -1.66 -25.44
CA ARG A 14 -32.18 -2.90 -25.89
C ARG A 14 -32.23 -3.06 -27.41
N ILE A 15 -32.28 -1.95 -28.15
CA ILE A 15 -32.20 -2.00 -29.63
C ILE A 15 -30.82 -2.49 -30.08
N ARG A 16 -29.75 -2.04 -29.42
CA ARG A 16 -28.38 -2.44 -29.75
C ARG A 16 -28.02 -3.83 -29.23
N ASP A 17 -28.50 -4.17 -28.03
CA ASP A 17 -28.30 -5.46 -27.37
C ASP A 17 -29.66 -5.97 -26.87
N PRO A 18 -30.37 -6.79 -27.67
CA PRO A 18 -31.70 -7.27 -27.32
C PRO A 18 -31.75 -8.18 -26.10
N VAL A 19 -30.61 -8.79 -25.71
CA VAL A 19 -30.56 -9.73 -24.59
C VAL A 19 -30.23 -9.00 -23.31
N TYR A 20 -29.17 -8.19 -23.30
CA TYR A 20 -28.64 -7.60 -22.07
C TYR A 20 -28.85 -6.08 -21.96
N GLY A 21 -29.09 -5.36 -23.05
CA GLY A 21 -29.38 -3.92 -23.04
C GLY A 21 -28.44 -3.11 -22.13
N CYS A 22 -29.01 -2.32 -21.21
CA CYS A 22 -28.23 -1.56 -20.24
C CYS A 22 -27.59 -2.42 -19.14
N ALA A 23 -28.14 -3.61 -18.84
CA ALA A 23 -27.54 -4.53 -17.88
C ALA A 23 -26.17 -5.03 -18.37
N GLY A 24 -25.99 -5.21 -19.69
CA GLY A 24 -24.69 -5.53 -20.28
C GLY A 24 -23.64 -4.42 -20.04
N ALA A 25 -24.05 -3.15 -20.06
CA ALA A 25 -23.17 -2.03 -19.71
C ALA A 25 -22.82 -2.04 -18.20
N ILE A 26 -23.81 -2.29 -17.34
CA ILE A 26 -23.60 -2.41 -15.89
C ILE A 26 -22.61 -3.54 -15.58
N CYS A 27 -22.78 -4.73 -16.16
CA CYS A 27 -21.88 -5.85 -15.93
C CYS A 27 -20.44 -5.56 -16.40
N GLN A 28 -20.28 -4.88 -17.53
CA GLN A 28 -18.94 -4.49 -18.00
C GLN A 28 -18.27 -3.49 -17.05
N LEU A 29 -19.01 -2.49 -16.56
CA LEU A 29 -18.49 -1.54 -15.58
C LEU A 29 -18.14 -2.24 -14.26
N GLN A 30 -18.98 -3.15 -13.78
CA GLN A 30 -18.69 -3.95 -12.58
C GLN A 30 -17.40 -4.78 -12.76
N LYS A 31 -17.19 -5.38 -13.92
CA LYS A 31 -15.94 -6.08 -14.24
C LYS A 31 -14.74 -5.13 -14.23
N GLN A 32 -14.83 -3.98 -14.89
CA GLN A 32 -13.74 -3.00 -14.92
C GLN A 32 -13.38 -2.51 -13.51
N VAL A 33 -14.37 -2.28 -12.65
CA VAL A 33 -14.13 -1.93 -11.24
C VAL A 33 -13.39 -3.06 -10.52
N SER A 34 -13.80 -4.31 -10.71
CA SER A 34 -13.12 -5.47 -10.12
C SER A 34 -11.67 -5.61 -10.61
N ASP A 35 -11.43 -5.44 -11.90
CA ASP A 35 -10.10 -5.55 -12.51
C ASP A 35 -9.17 -4.45 -11.95
N LEU A 36 -9.65 -3.22 -11.88
CA LEU A 36 -8.90 -2.09 -11.30
C LEU A 36 -8.60 -2.29 -9.81
N GLN A 37 -9.55 -2.85 -9.06
CA GLN A 37 -9.33 -3.20 -7.64
C GLN A 37 -8.23 -4.25 -7.49
N ALA A 38 -8.19 -5.25 -8.37
CA ALA A 38 -7.13 -6.26 -8.37
C ALA A 38 -5.76 -5.67 -8.71
N GLU A 39 -5.69 -4.78 -9.71
CA GLU A 39 -4.44 -4.08 -10.06
C GLU A 39 -3.91 -3.22 -8.91
N LEU A 40 -4.82 -2.50 -8.24
CA LEU A 40 -4.49 -1.68 -7.08
C LEU A 40 -4.03 -2.53 -5.89
N ALA A 41 -4.65 -3.68 -5.64
CA ALA A 41 -4.20 -4.62 -4.62
C ALA A 41 -2.79 -5.16 -4.95
N LYS A 42 -2.52 -5.49 -6.22
CA LYS A 42 -1.20 -5.94 -6.68
C LYS A 42 -0.13 -4.87 -6.46
N ALA A 43 -0.35 -3.64 -6.91
CA ALA A 43 0.61 -2.55 -6.76
C ALA A 43 0.96 -2.30 -5.28
N ARG A 44 -0.03 -2.42 -4.38
CA ARG A 44 0.20 -2.29 -2.93
C ARG A 44 1.03 -3.43 -2.36
N ALA A 45 0.75 -4.67 -2.77
CA ALA A 45 1.55 -5.82 -2.37
C ALA A 45 3.02 -5.66 -2.82
N GLU A 46 3.25 -5.10 -4.00
CA GLU A 46 4.60 -4.79 -4.50
C GLU A 46 5.31 -3.75 -3.62
N ILE A 47 4.63 -2.68 -3.20
CA ILE A 47 5.19 -1.68 -2.28
C ILE A 47 5.62 -2.31 -0.96
N VAL A 48 4.74 -3.09 -0.33
CA VAL A 48 5.02 -3.76 0.94
C VAL A 48 6.18 -4.76 0.79
N ASN A 49 6.22 -5.49 -0.33
CA ASN A 49 7.29 -6.43 -0.63
C ASN A 49 8.65 -5.70 -0.76
N MET A 50 8.70 -4.58 -1.49
CA MET A 50 9.91 -3.78 -1.61
C MET A 50 10.38 -3.20 -0.27
N GLN A 51 9.44 -2.72 0.56
CA GLN A 51 9.73 -2.22 1.90
C GLN A 51 10.29 -3.32 2.80
N CYS A 52 9.69 -4.52 2.77
CA CYS A 52 10.19 -5.67 3.53
C CYS A 52 11.60 -6.08 3.08
N GLN A 53 11.86 -6.09 1.78
CA GLN A 53 13.20 -6.36 1.24
C GLN A 53 14.21 -5.31 1.71
N GLN A 54 13.85 -4.02 1.69
CA GLN A 54 14.70 -2.94 2.20
C GLN A 54 15.00 -3.12 3.70
N ALA A 55 13.98 -3.46 4.51
CA ALA A 55 14.14 -3.75 5.93
C ALA A 55 15.11 -4.90 6.20
N ASN A 56 14.97 -5.99 5.45
CA ASN A 56 15.84 -7.15 5.57
C ASN A 56 17.30 -6.80 5.24
N LEU A 57 17.53 -5.99 4.19
CA LEU A 57 18.87 -5.53 3.84
C LEU A 57 19.49 -4.65 4.94
N LEU A 58 18.71 -3.73 5.51
CA LEU A 58 19.18 -2.90 6.63
C LEU A 58 19.54 -3.75 7.85
N ALA A 59 18.72 -4.75 8.19
CA ALA A 59 19.00 -5.66 9.30
C ALA A 59 20.33 -6.40 9.12
N LEU A 60 20.62 -6.89 7.89
CA LEU A 60 21.90 -7.54 7.57
C LEU A 60 23.09 -6.59 7.78
N ILE A 61 23.00 -5.36 7.29
CA ILE A 61 24.07 -4.35 7.44
C ILE A 61 24.31 -4.01 8.92
N CYS A 62 23.24 -3.82 9.71
CA CYS A 62 23.37 -3.53 11.14
C CYS A 62 24.02 -4.69 11.93
N MET A 63 23.75 -5.95 11.56
CA MET A 63 24.41 -7.11 12.17
C MET A 63 25.90 -7.16 11.84
N GLU A 64 26.33 -6.74 10.64
CA GLU A 64 27.74 -6.75 10.26
C GLU A 64 28.56 -5.65 10.97
N VAL A 65 27.95 -4.49 11.22
CA VAL A 65 28.58 -3.37 11.95
C VAL A 65 28.88 -3.72 13.41
N THR A 66 28.12 -4.63 14.03
CA THR A 66 28.36 -5.06 15.43
C THR A 66 29.40 -6.17 15.57
N GLN A 67 29.66 -6.96 14.51
CA GLN A 67 30.65 -8.04 14.55
C GLN A 67 32.11 -7.56 14.36
N SER A 68 32.32 -6.36 13.82
CA SER A 68 33.66 -5.81 13.58
C SER A 68 34.29 -5.11 14.80
N GLN A 69 33.62 -5.11 15.96
CA GLN A 69 34.07 -4.40 17.17
C GLN A 69 34.24 -5.35 18.38
N ASP A 70 35.00 -6.44 18.20
CA ASP A 70 35.34 -7.37 19.29
C ASP A 70 36.86 -7.59 19.44
N GLN A 71 37.65 -6.52 19.28
CA GLN A 71 39.06 -6.49 19.69
C GLN A 71 39.38 -5.13 20.34
N VAL A 72 39.27 -5.07 21.67
CA VAL A 72 40.23 -4.53 22.66
C VAL A 72 39.50 -4.01 23.91
N MET A 73 39.94 -4.49 25.07
CA MET A 73 39.32 -4.47 26.39
C MET A 73 39.86 -3.32 27.27
N ALA A 74 38.97 -2.56 27.95
CA ALA A 74 39.03 -2.09 29.37
C ALA A 74 38.46 -0.65 29.65
N PRO A 75 37.86 -0.39 30.84
CA PRO A 75 37.32 0.92 31.32
C PRO A 75 38.36 1.70 32.19
N PRO A 76 38.16 2.94 32.74
CA PRO A 76 36.88 3.64 33.03
C PRO A 76 36.83 5.18 32.78
N SER A 77 35.64 5.74 33.09
CA SER A 77 35.31 7.12 33.50
C SER A 77 35.61 8.27 32.52
N ASN A 78 34.56 8.91 32.01
CA ASN A 78 34.18 10.28 32.39
C ASN A 78 32.83 10.65 31.75
N GLU A 79 31.98 11.28 32.56
CA GLU A 79 30.72 11.90 32.17
C GLU A 79 31.00 12.96 31.09
N ASP A 80 30.33 12.87 29.95
CA ASP A 80 29.84 14.04 29.21
C ASP A 80 28.81 13.57 28.19
N THR A 81 27.55 13.87 28.49
CA THR A 81 26.38 13.71 27.64
C THR A 81 26.55 14.56 26.39
N TYR A 82 26.94 13.94 25.28
CA TYR A 82 26.54 14.39 23.96
C TYR A 82 25.60 13.33 23.41
N GLU A 83 24.33 13.67 23.28
CA GLU A 83 23.39 12.87 22.49
C GLU A 83 23.96 12.78 21.07
N THR A 84 24.55 11.63 20.75
CA THR A 84 24.92 11.29 19.38
C THR A 84 23.62 11.03 18.63
N THR A 85 23.00 12.11 18.17
CA THR A 85 21.88 12.14 17.23
C THR A 85 22.37 11.71 15.84
N THR A 86 22.90 10.50 15.73
CA THR A 86 23.28 9.90 14.44
C THR A 86 22.95 8.41 14.37
N GLY A 87 22.57 7.77 15.48
CA GLY A 87 22.17 6.35 15.49
C GLY A 87 20.69 6.08 15.21
N ASN A 88 19.82 7.07 15.43
CA ASN A 88 18.37 6.81 15.55
C ASN A 88 17.51 7.34 14.39
N SER A 89 18.11 8.03 13.41
CA SER A 89 17.36 8.58 12.26
C SER A 89 16.96 7.52 11.22
N PHE A 90 17.56 6.32 11.25
CA PHE A 90 17.28 5.26 10.27
C PHE A 90 16.09 4.37 10.64
N LEU A 91 15.69 4.32 11.93
CA LEU A 91 14.59 3.47 12.38
C LEU A 91 13.23 4.20 12.44
N ASN A 92 13.22 5.54 12.39
CA ASN A 92 11.98 6.34 12.46
C ASN A 92 11.15 6.38 11.16
N PHE A 93 11.53 5.65 10.11
CA PHE A 93 10.72 5.55 8.88
C PHE A 93 9.62 4.47 8.96
N TYR A 94 9.66 3.59 9.97
CA TYR A 94 8.80 2.41 10.04
C TYR A 94 7.42 2.61 10.67
N ASP A 95 7.21 3.65 11.48
CA ASP A 95 6.03 3.73 12.37
C ASP A 95 4.73 4.21 11.69
N ASP A 96 4.80 4.79 10.48
CA ASP A 96 3.58 5.24 9.77
C ASP A 96 2.85 4.12 9.02
N SER A 97 3.27 2.87 9.20
CA SER A 97 2.63 1.69 8.62
C SER A 97 1.35 1.24 9.35
N ASN A 98 1.09 1.77 10.56
CA ASN A 98 -0.19 1.60 11.26
C ASN A 98 -1.39 2.25 10.51
N ASN A 99 -1.15 3.14 9.53
CA ASN A 99 -2.21 3.77 8.72
C ASN A 99 -2.67 2.89 7.53
N LEU A 100 -1.86 1.93 7.09
CA LEU A 100 -2.14 1.16 5.87
C LEU A 100 -3.31 0.17 6.01
N ASN A 101 -3.77 -0.12 7.24
CA ASN A 101 -4.72 -1.20 7.52
C ASN A 101 -6.15 -0.75 7.92
N SER A 102 -6.39 0.52 8.24
CA SER A 102 -7.74 1.01 8.65
C SER A 102 -8.48 1.81 7.57
N LEU A 103 -7.87 2.08 6.41
CA LEU A 103 -8.37 3.05 5.42
C LEU A 103 -9.09 2.41 4.21
N TRP A 104 -9.12 1.09 4.09
CA TRP A 104 -9.46 0.42 2.82
C TRP A 104 -10.79 -0.33 2.83
N GLU A 105 -11.73 0.09 3.68
CA GLU A 105 -13.11 -0.38 3.59
C GLU A 105 -13.74 0.05 2.26
N PRO A 106 -14.35 -0.87 1.49
CA PRO A 106 -15.14 -0.49 0.33
C PRO A 106 -16.35 0.34 0.81
N LEU A 107 -16.41 1.60 0.41
CA LEU A 107 -17.40 2.57 0.91
C LEU A 107 -18.85 2.35 0.41
N TRP A 108 -19.17 1.17 -0.15
CA TRP A 108 -20.48 0.88 -0.75
C TRP A 108 -21.35 -0.06 0.10
N THR A 109 -21.33 0.09 1.43
CA THR A 109 -22.45 -0.42 2.24
C THR A 109 -23.71 0.40 1.96
#